data_AF-A0A497MQ28-F1
#
_entry.id   AF-A0A497MQ28-F1
#
_cell.length_a   1.000
_cell.length_b   1.000
_cell.length_c   1.000
_cell.angle_alpha   90.00
_cell.angle_beta   90.00
_cell.angle_gamma   90.00
#
_symmetry.space_group_name_H-M   'P 1'
#
loop_
_entity.id
_entity.type
_entity.pdbx_description
1 polymer ?
#
loop_
_entity_poly.entity_id
_entity_poly.type
_entity_poly.pdbx_seq_one_letter_code
_entity_poly.pdbx_strand_id
1 'polypeptide(L)' 'ETYTVIHVAPPKFQPLTPYTVGIVRLEEGIRLPGMIKGVELENLHVGLELEIAFDSSLPSEWPAWPKYYFKPA' A
#
# COMPACT_ATOMS: atom_id res chain seq x y z
N GLU A 1 -10.06 2.71 -5.77
CA GLU A 1 -11.25 3.54 -5.48
C GLU A 1 -10.85 4.95 -5.07
N THR A 2 -9.91 5.11 -4.15
CA THR A 2 -9.33 6.41 -3.76
C THR A 2 -7.93 6.19 -3.19
N TYR A 3 -7.10 7.24 -3.13
CA TYR A 3 -5.78 7.20 -2.51
C TYR A 3 -5.39 8.54 -1.87
N THR A 4 -4.39 8.49 -1.00
CA THR A 4 -3.73 9.65 -0.41
C THR A 4 -2.22 9.42 -0.33
N VAL A 5 -1.46 10.51 -0.39
CA VAL A 5 0.00 10.50 -0.24
C VAL A 5 0.36 11.08 1.11
N ILE A 6 0.96 10.25 1.96
CA ILE A 6 1.41 10.64 3.30
C ILE A 6 2.78 11.30 3.18
N HIS A 7 2.80 12.62 3.32
CA HIS A 7 4.01 13.45 3.28
C HIS A 7 4.66 13.64 4.64
N VAL A 8 3.93 13.38 5.73
CA VAL A 8 4.44 13.48 7.11
C VAL A 8 3.99 12.23 7.85
N ALA A 9 4.94 11.33 8.08
CA ALA A 9 4.69 10.04 8.71
C ALA A 9 4.99 10.04 10.22
N PRO A 10 4.43 9.10 10.99
CA PRO A 10 4.91 8.80 12.33
C PRO A 10 6.32 8.18 12.32
N PRO A 11 7.07 8.21 13.43
CA PRO A 11 8.50 7.83 13.45
C PRO A 11 8.85 6.47 12.84
N LYS A 12 8.02 5.45 13.08
CA LYS A 12 8.24 4.10 12.53
C LYS A 12 8.14 4.03 10.99
N PHE A 13 7.43 4.97 10.38
CA PHE A 13 7.17 5.04 8.94
C PHE A 13 7.89 6.21 8.27
N GLN A 14 8.64 7.02 9.04
CA GLN A 14 9.45 8.12 8.51
C GLN A 14 10.33 7.71 7.32
N PRO A 15 11.03 6.56 7.35
CA PRO A 15 11.88 6.13 6.24
C PRO A 15 11.13 5.85 4.94
N LEU A 16 9.81 5.69 4.99
CA LEU A 16 8.97 5.43 3.83
C LEU A 16 8.38 6.72 3.26
N THR A 17 8.62 7.89 3.86
CA THR A 17 8.03 9.15 3.41
C THR A 17 8.71 9.65 2.13
N PRO A 18 7.95 10.11 1.10
CA PRO A 18 6.50 10.03 0.97
C PRO A 18 6.03 8.62 0.57
N TYR A 19 4.89 8.17 1.09
CA TYR A 19 4.26 6.90 0.69
C TYR A 19 2.78 7.04 0.41
N THR A 20 2.26 6.13 -0.40
CA THR A 20 0.86 6.12 -0.81
C THR A 20 0.06 5.08 -0.04
N VAL A 21 -1.12 5.49 0.40
CA VAL A 21 -2.15 4.60 0.97
C VAL A 21 -3.41 4.73 0.14
N GLY A 22 -4.01 3.60 -0.21
CA GLY A 22 -5.24 3.55 -1.00
C GLY A 22 -6.32 2.70 -0.35
N ILE A 23 -7.56 2.94 -0.79
CA ILE A 23 -8.65 1.99 -0.67
C ILE A 23 -8.82 1.36 -2.06
N VAL A 24 -8.44 0.10 -2.16
CA VAL A 24 -8.48 -0.67 -3.40
C VAL A 24 -9.75 -1.51 -3.40
N ARG A 25 -10.48 -1.47 -4.52
CA ARG A 25 -11.66 -2.29 -4.75
C ARG A 25 -11.21 -3.49 -5.58
N LEU A 26 -11.34 -4.69 -5.03
CA LEU A 26 -11.09 -5.94 -5.74
C LEU A 26 -12.25 -6.25 -6.69
N GLU A 27 -12.03 -7.17 -7.62
CA GLU A 27 -13.01 -7.52 -8.67
C GLU A 27 -14.34 -8.01 -8.07
N GLU A 28 -14.29 -8.73 -6.94
CA GLU A 28 -15.45 -9.22 -6.21
C GLU A 28 -16.19 -8.13 -5.42
N GLY A 29 -15.77 -6.86 -5.53
CA GLY A 29 -16.39 -5.70 -4.88
C GLY A 29 -15.90 -5.42 -3.46
N ILE A 30 -15.01 -6.25 -2.91
CA ILE A 30 -14.38 -6.07 -1.59
C ILE A 30 -13.47 -4.83 -1.63
N ARG A 31 -13.47 -4.06 -0.54
CA ARG A 31 -12.62 -2.87 -0.39
C ARG A 31 -11.60 -3.09 0.71
N LEU A 32 -10.32 -2.98 0.36
CA LEU A 32 -9.22 -3.17 1.29
C LEU A 32 -8.36 -1.91 1.37
N PRO A 33 -8.08 -1.39 2.57
CA PRO A 33 -7.08 -0.35 2.75
C PRO A 33 -5.68 -0.95 2.69
N GLY A 34 -4.71 -0.24 2.11
CA GLY A 34 -3.33 -0.72 2.12
C GLY A 34 -2.35 0.26 1.49
N MET A 35 -1.05 -0.02 1.68
CA MET A 35 -0.01 0.75 1.01
C MET A 35 0.02 0.40 -0.48
N ILE A 36 0.22 1.40 -1.33
CA ILE A 36 0.51 1.19 -2.76
C ILE A 36 2.01 1.41 -2.93
N LYS A 37 2.73 0.42 -3.45
CA LYS A 37 4.19 0.43 -3.66
C LYS A 37 4.51 0.19 -5.14
N GLY A 38 5.71 0.56 -5.56
CA GLY A 38 6.22 0.24 -6.91
C GLY A 38 5.60 1.05 -8.04
N VAL A 39 5.04 2.22 -7.72
CA VAL A 39 4.59 3.20 -8.72
C VAL A 39 5.02 4.59 -8.28
N GLU A 40 5.56 5.35 -9.23
CA GLU A 40 5.95 6.75 -9.00
C GLU A 40 4.73 7.63 -8.77
N LEU A 41 4.89 8.68 -7.96
CA LEU A 41 3.77 9.51 -7.52
C LEU A 41 3.03 10.20 -8.68
N GLU A 42 3.74 10.53 -9.76
CA GLU A 42 3.18 11.18 -10.94
C GLU A 42 2.31 10.23 -11.78
N ASN A 43 2.51 8.91 -11.61
CA ASN A 43 1.75 7.88 -12.30
C ASN A 43 0.56 7.36 -11.47
N LEU A 44 0.41 7.83 -10.22
CA LEU A 44 -0.75 7.49 -9.40
C LEU A 44 -1.99 8.26 -9.86
N HIS A 45 -3.05 7.51 -10.15
CA HIS A 45 -4.37 8.06 -10.38
C HIS A 45 -5.46 7.06 -9.93
N VAL A 46 -6.66 7.58 -9.67
CA VAL A 46 -7.82 6.71 -9.44
C VAL A 46 -8.10 5.89 -10.69
N GLY A 47 -8.37 4.59 -10.51
CA GLY A 47 -8.59 3.65 -11.61
C GLY A 47 -7.34 2.92 -12.09
N LEU A 48 -6.16 3.21 -11.52
CA LEU A 48 -4.96 2.39 -11.73
C LEU A 48 -5.22 0.94 -11.30
N GLU A 49 -4.92 -0.01 -12.17
CA GLU A 49 -5.02 -1.44 -11.89
C GLU A 49 -3.88 -1.88 -10.97
N LEU A 50 -4.24 -2.64 -9.93
CA LEU A 50 -3.33 -3.05 -8.87
C LEU A 50 -3.58 -4.51 -8.49
N GLU A 51 -2.52 -5.20 -8.10
CA GLU A 51 -2.58 -6.54 -7.54
C GLU A 51 -2.07 -6.58 -6.09
N ILE A 52 -2.54 -7.57 -5.33
CA ILE A 52 -2.08 -7.81 -3.96
C ILE A 52 -0.73 -8.52 -3.98
N ALA A 53 0.21 -7.99 -3.21
CA ALA A 53 1.48 -8.62 -2.90
C ALA A 53 1.67 -8.72 -1.38
N PHE A 54 2.59 -9.58 -0.96
CA PHE A 54 2.94 -9.78 0.44
C PHE A 54 4.41 -9.45 0.65
N ASP A 55 4.73 -8.77 1.75
CA ASP A 55 6.11 -8.56 2.16
C ASP A 55 6.74 -9.92 2.47
N SER A 56 7.94 -10.15 1.91
CA SER A 56 8.71 -11.39 2.11
C SER A 56 9.36 -11.45 3.48
N SER A 57 9.53 -10.31 4.15
CA SER A 57 10.07 -10.23 5.50
C SER A 57 8.95 -10.36 6.54
N LEU A 58 9.11 -11.32 7.45
CA LEU A 58 8.24 -11.43 8.61
C LEU A 58 8.69 -10.44 9.69
N PRO A 59 7.76 -9.83 10.43
CA PRO A 59 8.08 -9.05 11.62
C PRO A 59 8.92 -9.88 12.61
N SER A 60 9.93 -9.25 13.21
CA SER A 60 10.72 -9.86 14.29
C SER A 60 9.94 -10.00 15.60
N GLU A 61 8.80 -9.32 15.72
CA GLU A 61 7.93 -9.31 16.89
C GLU A 61 6.56 -9.91 16.55
N TRP A 62 5.93 -10.53 17.54
CA TRP A 62 4.60 -11.14 17.39
C TRP A 62 3.51 -10.06 17.27
N PRO A 63 2.52 -10.16 16.35
CA PRO A 63 2.33 -11.22 15.37
C PRO A 63 3.25 -11.16 14.15
N ALA A 64 3.90 -12.28 13.84
CA ALA A 64 4.81 -12.45 12.71
C ALA A 64 4.03 -12.78 11.42
N TRP A 65 3.04 -11.95 11.09
CA TRP A 65 2.27 -12.11 9.86
C TRP A 65 2.89 -11.29 8.73
N PRO A 66 2.93 -11.84 7.50
CA PRO A 66 3.31 -11.05 6.34
C PRO A 66 2.28 -9.93 6.16
N LYS A 67 2.77 -8.73 5.90
CA LYS A 67 1.92 -7.59 5.58
C LYS A 67 1.62 -7.61 4.09
N TYR A 68 0.37 -7.38 3.71
CA TYR A 68 0.03 -7.17 2.31
C TYR A 68 0.23 -5.72 1.91
N TYR A 69 0.44 -5.50 0.63
CA TYR A 69 0.44 -4.21 -0.03
C TYR A 69 -0.08 -4.36 -1.47
N PHE A 70 -0.31 -3.25 -2.14
CA PHE A 70 -0.73 -3.22 -3.53
C PHE A 70 0.41 -2.74 -4.41
N LYS A 71 0.54 -3.31 -5.60
CA LYS A 71 1.49 -2.87 -6.63
C LYS A 71 0.78 -2.83 -7.99
N PRO A 72 1.31 -2.10 -8.99
CA PRO A 72 0.81 -2.19 -10.36
C PRO A 72 0.69 -3.66 -10.80
N ALA A 73 -0.45 -4.00 -11.40
CA ALA A 73 -0.70 -5.29 -12.03
C ALA A 73 0.22 -5.54 -13.23
#